data_AF-A0ABC8J581-F1
#
_entry.id   AF-A0ABC8J581-F1
#
_cell.length_a   1.000
_cell.length_b   1.000
_cell.length_c   1.000
_cell.angle_alpha   90.00
_cell.angle_beta   90.00
_cell.angle_gamma   90.00
#
_symmetry.space_group_name_H-M   'P 1'
#
loop_
_entity.id
_entity.type
_entity.pdbx_description
1 polymer ?
#
loop_
_entity_poly.entity_id
_entity_poly.type
_entity_poly.pdbx_seq_one_letter_code
_entity_poly.pdbx_strand_id
1 'polypeptide(L)'
;MQVQKLCFLAMFLAHTIFAVNLSLQTLNIAFLGDAELGPASDGVSRSGALSMTRDANPFSHGQGLWSTPIPFKPSSNASSPSPPYPFETSFVFSIAPRTKPALGHGLAFIVVPALDNSGAGPAGFLGILYKTNYGNPENHVFAVEFDVFQDKHLGDINDNHVGVYVNSLTSVVAEKAGY
;
A
#
# COMPACT_ATOMS: atom_id res chain seq x y z
N MET A 1 -13.38 -40.43 23.79
CA MET A 1 -12.59 -39.26 23.30
C MET A 1 -13.16 -38.88 21.94
N GLN A 2 -13.97 -37.82 21.90
CA GLN A 2 -14.83 -37.48 20.77
C GLN A 2 -14.08 -36.50 19.87
N VAL A 3 -13.67 -36.97 18.69
CA VAL A 3 -13.03 -36.11 17.68
C VAL A 3 -14.14 -35.48 16.84
N GLN A 4 -14.42 -34.21 17.06
CA GLN A 4 -15.29 -33.43 16.18
C GLN A 4 -14.52 -33.11 14.90
N LYS A 5 -14.95 -33.69 13.78
CA LYS A 5 -14.52 -33.26 12.45
C LYS A 5 -15.30 -32.00 12.08
N LEU A 6 -14.60 -30.87 12.00
CA LEU A 6 -15.15 -29.62 11.51
C LEU A 6 -15.24 -29.71 9.97
N CYS A 7 -16.44 -29.86 9.44
CA CYS A 7 -16.72 -29.72 8.00
C CYS A 7 -16.78 -28.24 7.65
N PHE A 8 -15.83 -27.73 6.86
CA PHE A 8 -16.00 -26.45 6.17
C PHE A 8 -16.84 -26.68 4.91
N LEU A 9 -18.11 -26.26 4.95
CA LEU A 9 -18.98 -26.16 3.78
C LEU A 9 -18.77 -24.77 3.16
N ALA A 10 -17.93 -24.68 2.12
CA ALA A 10 -17.85 -23.47 1.30
C ALA A 10 -18.96 -23.53 0.23
N MET A 11 -20.08 -22.85 0.47
CA MET A 11 -21.05 -22.57 -0.58
C MET A 11 -20.50 -21.45 -1.47
N PHE A 12 -20.05 -21.79 -2.68
CA PHE A 12 -19.80 -20.80 -3.73
C PHE A 12 -21.13 -20.40 -4.36
N LEU A 13 -21.75 -19.32 -3.88
CA LEU A 13 -22.76 -18.62 -4.65
C LEU A 13 -22.05 -17.84 -5.76
N ALA A 14 -22.24 -18.28 -7.00
CA ALA A 14 -21.77 -17.59 -8.19
C ALA A 14 -22.35 -16.18 -8.26
N HIS A 15 -21.51 -15.18 -8.01
CA HIS A 15 -21.55 -13.89 -8.68
C HIS A 15 -20.22 -13.77 -9.41
N THR A 16 -20.23 -13.29 -10.65
CA THR A 16 -19.05 -13.20 -11.50
C THR A 16 -17.97 -12.32 -10.84
N ILE A 17 -17.08 -12.94 -10.07
CA ILE A 17 -15.88 -12.30 -9.51
C ILE A 17 -14.88 -12.22 -10.67
N PHE A 18 -14.70 -11.03 -11.23
CA PHE A 18 -13.50 -10.76 -12.02
C PHE A 18 -12.34 -10.64 -11.02
N ALA A 19 -11.72 -11.77 -10.69
CA ALA A 19 -10.43 -11.74 -10.04
C ALA A 19 -9.43 -11.18 -11.06
N VAL A 20 -8.98 -9.94 -10.85
CA VAL A 20 -7.82 -9.43 -11.61
C VAL A 20 -6.61 -10.16 -11.05
N ASN A 21 -6.18 -11.22 -11.72
CA ASN A 21 -4.90 -11.85 -11.41
C ASN A 21 -3.79 -10.90 -11.87
N LEU A 22 -3.19 -10.18 -10.92
CA LEU A 22 -2.06 -9.29 -11.15
C LEU A 22 -0.79 -10.14 -11.40
N SER A 23 -0.65 -10.65 -12.61
CA SER A 23 0.62 -11.25 -13.05
C SER A 23 1.63 -10.15 -13.33
N LEU A 24 2.65 -10.03 -12.48
CA LEU A 24 3.80 -9.12 -12.63
C LEU A 24 4.62 -9.35 -13.92
N GLN A 25 4.30 -10.38 -14.71
CA GLN A 25 4.98 -10.71 -15.96
C GLN A 25 4.62 -9.77 -17.12
N THR A 26 3.55 -8.98 -17.01
CA THR A 26 3.23 -7.90 -17.94
C THR A 26 3.13 -6.59 -17.15
N LEU A 27 4.18 -5.75 -17.21
CA LEU A 27 4.25 -4.48 -16.47
C LEU A 27 3.15 -3.49 -16.92
N ASN A 28 2.00 -3.53 -16.26
CA ASN A 28 1.06 -2.40 -16.20
C ASN A 28 1.26 -1.63 -14.88
N ILE A 29 2.50 -1.44 -14.47
CA ILE A 29 2.85 -0.65 -13.29
C ILE A 29 3.59 0.60 -13.77
N ALA A 30 3.04 1.76 -13.46
CA ALA A 30 3.72 3.04 -13.57
C ALA A 30 4.57 3.24 -12.31
N PHE A 31 5.84 3.55 -12.52
CA PHE A 31 6.76 3.92 -11.45
C PHE A 31 6.81 5.44 -11.31
N LEU A 32 6.55 5.93 -10.10
CA LEU A 32 6.63 7.34 -9.75
C LEU A 32 7.68 7.54 -8.65
N GLY A 33 8.36 8.69 -8.67
CA GLY A 33 9.44 9.00 -7.73
C GLY A 33 10.65 8.10 -7.93
N ASP A 34 11.20 7.57 -6.83
CA ASP A 34 12.38 6.70 -6.85
C ASP A 34 12.05 5.21 -7.11
N ALA A 35 10.77 4.86 -7.31
CA ALA A 35 10.37 3.48 -7.52
C ALA A 35 10.93 2.91 -8.84
N GLU A 36 11.33 1.64 -8.81
CA GLU A 36 11.87 0.92 -9.96
C GLU A 36 11.75 -0.60 -9.78
N LEU A 37 12.13 -1.36 -10.80
CA LEU A 37 12.42 -2.78 -10.61
C LEU A 37 13.69 -2.93 -9.79
N GLY A 38 13.60 -3.69 -8.70
CA GLY A 38 14.73 -3.96 -7.80
C GLY A 38 15.85 -4.73 -8.52
N PRO A 39 17.10 -4.67 -8.06
CA PRO A 39 18.20 -5.42 -8.66
C PRO A 39 18.00 -6.94 -8.49
N ALA A 40 18.40 -7.72 -9.48
CA ALA A 40 18.54 -9.17 -9.36
C ALA A 40 19.81 -9.52 -8.56
N SER A 41 19.92 -10.79 -8.17
CA SER A 41 21.05 -11.29 -7.38
C SER A 41 22.40 -11.24 -8.12
N ASP A 42 22.40 -11.09 -9.43
CA ASP A 42 23.62 -10.95 -10.25
C ASP A 42 24.23 -9.55 -10.21
N GLY A 43 23.55 -8.57 -9.61
CA GLY A 43 23.99 -7.18 -9.50
C GLY A 43 23.96 -6.40 -10.82
N VAL A 44 23.47 -6.98 -11.91
CA VAL A 44 23.44 -6.38 -13.24
C VAL A 44 22.01 -6.35 -13.79
N SER A 45 21.27 -7.44 -13.66
CA SER A 45 19.89 -7.54 -14.12
C SER A 45 18.94 -6.88 -13.13
N ARG A 46 17.74 -6.54 -13.61
CA ARG A 46 16.62 -6.21 -12.73
C ARG A 46 15.87 -7.48 -12.35
N SER A 47 15.51 -7.60 -11.08
CA SER A 47 14.57 -8.59 -10.59
C SER A 47 13.15 -8.26 -11.05
N GLY A 48 12.23 -9.23 -10.90
CA GLY A 48 10.79 -8.97 -11.00
C GLY A 48 10.18 -8.33 -9.75
N ALA A 49 10.99 -8.04 -8.71
CA ALA A 49 10.52 -7.39 -7.49
C ALA A 49 10.46 -5.87 -7.68
N LEU A 50 9.50 -5.23 -7.01
CA LEU A 50 9.40 -3.77 -6.98
C LEU A 50 10.29 -3.23 -5.85
N SER A 51 11.09 -2.21 -6.16
CA SER A 51 11.81 -1.40 -5.17
C SER A 51 11.16 -0.03 -5.11
N MET A 52 10.70 0.39 -3.94
CA MET A 52 10.02 1.70 -3.77
C MET A 52 10.99 2.81 -3.37
N THR A 53 12.22 2.47 -2.96
CA THR A 53 13.24 3.40 -2.48
C THR A 53 14.61 3.07 -3.07
N ARG A 54 15.52 4.05 -3.05
CA ARG A 54 16.91 3.96 -3.48
C ARG A 54 17.85 4.23 -2.31
N ASP A 55 18.76 3.31 -2.07
CA ASP A 55 19.66 3.34 -0.91
C ASP A 55 20.54 4.59 -0.81
N ALA A 56 20.95 5.14 -1.97
CA ALA A 56 21.82 6.31 -2.02
C ALA A 56 21.11 7.61 -1.61
N ASN A 57 19.79 7.61 -1.47
CA ASN A 57 18.99 8.77 -1.12
C ASN A 57 18.32 8.58 0.25
N PRO A 58 18.76 9.28 1.31
CA PRO A 58 18.17 9.14 2.66
C PRO A 58 16.72 9.64 2.74
N PHE A 59 16.25 10.40 1.75
CA PHE A 59 14.87 10.86 1.63
C PHE A 59 14.16 10.21 0.43
N SER A 60 14.57 8.99 0.08
CA SER A 60 13.98 8.26 -1.04
C SER A 60 12.52 7.89 -0.75
N HIS A 61 11.68 8.04 -1.77
CA HIS A 61 10.29 7.64 -1.76
C HIS A 61 9.81 7.41 -3.19
N GLY A 62 8.92 6.45 -3.36
CA GLY A 62 8.43 6.07 -4.68
C GLY A 62 7.13 5.28 -4.58
N GLN A 63 6.39 5.25 -5.69
CA GLN A 63 5.14 4.52 -5.81
C GLN A 63 5.18 3.63 -7.05
N GLY A 64 4.75 2.38 -6.91
CA GLY A 64 4.38 1.52 -8.02
C GLY A 64 2.86 1.50 -8.13
N LEU A 65 2.29 2.13 -9.15
CA LEU A 65 0.85 2.25 -9.34
C LEU A 65 0.39 1.44 -10.55
N TRP A 66 -0.73 0.73 -10.41
CA TRP A 66 -1.34 0.06 -11.55
C TRP A 66 -1.83 1.09 -12.58
N SER A 67 -1.37 0.98 -13.82
CA SER A 67 -1.52 2.02 -14.83
C SER A 67 -2.94 2.13 -15.39
N THR A 68 -3.74 1.07 -15.27
CA THR A 68 -5.13 1.04 -15.74
C THR A 68 -6.07 1.25 -14.56
N PRO A 69 -6.85 2.35 -14.51
CA PRO A 69 -7.74 2.60 -13.38
C PRO A 69 -8.68 1.43 -13.08
N ILE A 70 -8.75 1.03 -11.80
CA ILE A 70 -9.67 0.01 -11.32
C ILE A 70 -10.92 0.73 -10.79
N PRO A 71 -12.13 0.46 -11.30
CA PRO A 71 -13.34 1.03 -10.73
C PRO A 71 -13.61 0.46 -9.33
N PHE A 72 -13.68 1.31 -8.31
CA PHE A 72 -14.03 0.92 -6.92
C PHE A 72 -15.51 1.11 -6.57
N LYS A 73 -16.27 1.82 -7.42
CA LYS A 73 -17.72 2.00 -7.25
C LYS A 73 -18.41 2.17 -8.61
N PRO A 74 -19.72 1.91 -8.71
CA PRO A 74 -20.50 2.23 -9.91
C PRO A 74 -20.44 3.72 -10.27
N SER A 75 -20.52 4.04 -11.56
CA SER A 75 -20.61 5.43 -12.02
C SER A 75 -21.88 6.09 -11.49
N SER A 76 -21.78 7.37 -11.13
CA SER A 76 -22.77 8.13 -10.35
C SER A 76 -24.04 8.52 -11.12
N ASN A 77 -24.41 7.80 -12.18
CA ASN A 77 -25.65 8.05 -12.92
C ASN A 77 -26.91 7.53 -12.17
N ALA A 78 -26.74 7.00 -10.96
CA ALA A 78 -27.83 6.50 -10.12
C ALA A 78 -28.28 7.56 -9.10
N SER A 79 -29.59 7.64 -8.90
CA SER A 79 -30.26 8.55 -7.94
C SER A 79 -30.01 8.20 -6.46
N SER A 80 -29.19 7.18 -6.18
CA SER A 80 -28.87 6.71 -4.84
C SER A 80 -27.44 6.20 -4.78
N PRO A 81 -26.72 6.40 -3.65
CA PRO A 81 -25.35 5.93 -3.51
C PRO A 81 -25.30 4.40 -3.55
N SER A 82 -24.55 3.87 -4.51
CA SER A 82 -24.23 2.44 -4.57
C SER A 82 -23.04 2.13 -3.65
N PRO A 83 -23.03 0.95 -2.99
CA PRO A 83 -21.87 0.54 -2.21
C PRO A 83 -20.62 0.38 -3.10
N PRO A 84 -19.41 0.53 -2.54
CA PRO A 84 -18.18 0.23 -3.26
C PRO A 84 -18.11 -1.27 -3.60
N TYR A 85 -17.37 -1.59 -4.65
CA TYR A 85 -17.07 -2.98 -5.00
C TYR A 85 -16.15 -3.61 -3.95
N PRO A 86 -16.38 -4.87 -3.55
CA PRO A 86 -15.44 -5.59 -2.70
C PRO A 86 -14.13 -5.83 -3.45
N PHE A 87 -13.00 -5.78 -2.74
CA PHE A 87 -11.69 -6.11 -3.28
C PHE A 87 -10.89 -6.93 -2.28
N GLU A 88 -9.90 -7.66 -2.79
CA GLU A 88 -8.89 -8.38 -2.03
C GLU A 88 -7.54 -8.11 -2.66
N THR A 89 -6.49 -8.01 -1.83
CA THR A 89 -5.11 -7.91 -2.28
C THR A 89 -4.23 -8.76 -1.39
N SER A 90 -3.18 -9.35 -1.96
CA SER A 90 -2.15 -10.06 -1.23
C SER A 90 -0.79 -9.79 -1.88
N PHE A 91 0.22 -9.59 -1.05
CA PHE A 91 1.58 -9.35 -1.49
C PHE A 91 2.57 -9.80 -0.43
N VAL A 92 3.79 -10.05 -0.86
CA VAL A 92 4.93 -10.35 0.01
C VAL A 92 5.92 -9.21 -0.15
N PHE A 93 6.43 -8.69 0.95
CA PHE A 93 7.40 -7.61 0.97
C PHE A 93 8.52 -7.89 1.97
N SER A 94 9.62 -7.16 1.83
CA SER A 94 10.73 -7.17 2.77
C SER A 94 11.24 -5.74 2.94
N ILE A 95 11.37 -5.30 4.19
CA ILE A 95 11.98 -4.01 4.54
C ILE A 95 13.34 -4.33 5.18
N ALA A 96 14.42 -3.91 4.53
CA ALA A 96 15.78 -4.19 4.98
C ALA A 96 16.51 -2.87 5.28
N PRO A 97 16.78 -2.54 6.56
CA PRO A 97 17.53 -1.34 6.89
C PRO A 97 18.99 -1.47 6.43
N ARG A 98 19.51 -0.43 5.77
CA ARG A 98 20.89 -0.37 5.27
C ARG A 98 21.80 0.51 6.12
N THR A 99 21.22 1.32 6.99
CA THR A 99 21.92 2.18 7.96
C THR A 99 21.66 1.70 9.39
N LYS A 100 22.56 2.04 10.32
CA LYS A 100 22.40 1.82 11.76
C LYS A 100 22.63 3.16 12.50
N PRO A 101 21.64 3.68 13.24
CA PRO A 101 20.28 3.15 13.42
C PRO A 101 19.47 3.16 12.12
N ALA A 102 18.49 2.25 12.01
CA ALA A 102 17.50 2.29 10.94
C ALA A 102 16.68 3.58 11.12
N LEU A 103 16.50 4.34 10.04
CA LEU A 103 15.84 5.65 10.10
C LEU A 103 14.36 5.60 9.74
N GLY A 104 13.80 4.41 9.46
CA GLY A 104 12.43 4.28 8.98
C GLY A 104 12.30 4.36 7.45
N HIS A 105 11.09 4.49 6.92
CA HIS A 105 9.83 4.66 7.67
C HIS A 105 8.81 3.54 7.47
N GLY A 106 8.67 3.00 6.26
CA GLY A 106 7.75 1.89 6.05
C GLY A 106 7.39 1.64 4.59
N LEU A 107 6.28 0.94 4.40
CA LEU A 107 5.63 0.66 3.11
C LEU A 107 4.12 0.85 3.27
N ALA A 108 3.42 1.21 2.20
CA ALA A 108 1.96 1.17 2.21
C ALA A 108 1.39 0.56 0.93
N PHE A 109 0.27 -0.16 1.09
CA PHE A 109 -0.66 -0.40 0.00
C PHE A 109 -1.56 0.83 -0.14
N ILE A 110 -1.69 1.39 -1.34
CA ILE A 110 -2.42 2.63 -1.58
C ILE A 110 -3.50 2.46 -2.64
N VAL A 111 -4.63 3.14 -2.44
CA VAL A 111 -5.68 3.38 -3.42
C VAL A 111 -5.78 4.89 -3.62
N VAL A 112 -5.51 5.33 -4.84
CA VAL A 112 -5.41 6.75 -5.22
C VAL A 112 -6.20 7.00 -6.51
N PRO A 113 -6.72 8.23 -6.72
CA PRO A 113 -7.59 8.53 -7.86
C PRO A 113 -6.84 8.68 -9.19
N ALA A 114 -5.52 8.88 -9.15
CA ALA A 114 -4.71 9.18 -10.33
C ALA A 114 -3.27 8.66 -10.20
N LEU A 115 -2.60 8.52 -11.35
CA LEU A 115 -1.16 8.30 -11.45
C LEU A 115 -0.41 9.62 -11.20
N ASP A 116 -0.43 10.10 -9.97
CA ASP A 116 0.23 11.34 -9.56
C ASP A 116 0.85 11.21 -8.17
N ASN A 117 2.11 11.64 -8.05
CA ASN A 117 2.85 11.71 -6.79
C ASN A 117 3.35 13.12 -6.46
N SER A 118 2.83 14.16 -7.13
CA SER A 118 3.24 15.56 -6.94
C SER A 118 3.06 16.07 -5.50
N GLY A 119 2.10 15.49 -4.77
CA GLY A 119 1.81 15.80 -3.37
C GLY A 119 2.47 14.88 -2.35
N ALA A 120 3.34 13.96 -2.76
CA ALA A 120 4.00 13.00 -1.89
C ALA A 120 5.30 13.54 -1.29
N GLY A 121 5.64 13.09 -0.07
CA GLY A 121 6.89 13.41 0.59
C GLY A 121 7.60 12.20 1.20
N PRO A 122 8.88 12.35 1.56
CA PRO A 122 9.70 11.29 2.14
C PRO A 122 9.36 11.03 3.61
N ALA A 123 10.16 10.22 4.29
CA ALA A 123 10.06 9.99 5.74
C ALA A 123 8.70 9.40 6.18
N GLY A 124 8.18 9.77 7.35
CA GLY A 124 6.88 9.31 7.87
C GLY A 124 5.67 9.67 7.00
N PHE A 125 5.89 10.41 5.91
CA PHE A 125 4.85 10.67 4.92
C PHE A 125 4.69 9.51 3.89
N LEU A 126 5.53 8.47 3.98
CA LEU A 126 5.51 7.20 3.24
C LEU A 126 5.46 7.35 1.71
N GLY A 127 5.80 8.51 1.16
CA GLY A 127 5.65 8.78 -0.26
C GLY A 127 4.19 8.86 -0.72
N ILE A 128 3.23 9.16 0.17
CA ILE A 128 1.80 9.19 -0.14
C ILE A 128 1.25 10.62 -0.14
N LEU A 129 1.47 11.33 0.97
CA LEU A 129 1.04 12.71 1.20
C LEU A 129 2.26 13.52 1.62
N TYR A 130 2.08 14.80 1.91
CA TYR A 130 3.10 15.66 2.50
C TYR A 130 2.49 16.69 3.42
N LYS A 131 3.34 17.43 4.15
CA LYS A 131 2.93 18.45 5.14
C LYS A 131 1.95 19.52 4.60
N THR A 132 1.88 19.68 3.28
CA THR A 132 1.04 20.67 2.60
C THR A 132 -0.35 20.17 2.21
N ASN A 133 -0.60 18.86 2.22
CA ASN A 133 -1.87 18.28 1.77
C ASN A 133 -2.44 17.18 2.69
N TYR A 134 -1.75 16.72 3.72
CA TYR A 134 -2.33 15.73 4.63
C TYR A 134 -3.57 16.29 5.35
N GLY A 135 -4.62 15.47 5.47
CA GLY A 135 -5.91 15.88 6.01
C GLY A 135 -6.86 16.53 5.00
N ASN A 136 -6.41 16.78 3.75
CA ASN A 136 -7.28 17.31 2.71
C ASN A 136 -8.25 16.21 2.21
N PRO A 137 -9.59 16.38 2.35
CA PRO A 137 -10.56 15.39 1.90
C PRO A 137 -10.55 15.16 0.37
N GLU A 138 -10.03 16.12 -0.41
CA GLU A 138 -9.93 16.04 -1.87
C GLU A 138 -8.77 15.14 -2.36
N ASN A 139 -7.92 14.65 -1.45
CA ASN A 139 -6.85 13.72 -1.83
C ASN A 139 -7.41 12.38 -2.32
N HIS A 140 -8.57 11.95 -1.78
CA HIS A 140 -9.19 10.65 -2.01
C HIS A 140 -8.22 9.46 -1.88
N VAL A 141 -7.36 9.51 -0.85
CA VAL A 141 -6.36 8.49 -0.54
C VAL A 141 -6.91 7.53 0.50
N PHE A 142 -6.79 6.24 0.22
CA PHE A 142 -6.87 5.18 1.20
C PHE A 142 -5.53 4.44 1.24
N ALA A 143 -5.02 4.13 2.42
CA ALA A 143 -3.82 3.33 2.54
C ALA A 143 -3.87 2.35 3.72
N VAL A 144 -3.16 1.23 3.57
CA VAL A 144 -2.80 0.33 4.66
C VAL A 144 -1.29 0.40 4.80
N GLU A 145 -0.81 0.96 5.91
CA GLU A 145 0.61 1.14 6.19
C GLU A 145 1.22 -0.04 6.95
N PHE A 146 2.51 -0.24 6.74
CA PHE A 146 3.40 -1.12 7.48
C PHE A 146 4.56 -0.24 7.95
N ASP A 147 4.37 0.37 9.11
CA ASP A 147 5.25 1.35 9.70
C ASP A 147 6.30 0.67 10.59
N VAL A 148 7.56 1.09 10.44
CA VAL A 148 8.71 0.58 11.20
C VAL A 148 9.47 1.69 11.94
N PHE A 149 8.83 2.85 12.16
CA PHE A 149 9.44 4.01 12.80
C PHE A 149 8.42 4.92 13.48
N GLN A 150 8.57 5.17 14.78
CA GLN A 150 7.60 5.98 15.52
C GLN A 150 7.73 7.48 15.25
N ASP A 151 6.92 8.02 14.34
CA ASP A 151 6.68 9.43 14.12
C ASP A 151 5.64 9.99 15.10
N LYS A 152 6.07 10.30 16.33
CA LYS A 152 5.20 10.83 17.42
C LYS A 152 4.34 12.04 17.03
N HIS A 153 4.79 12.83 16.06
CA HIS A 153 4.08 14.01 15.58
C HIS A 153 2.92 13.68 14.62
N LEU A 154 2.88 12.46 14.08
CA LEU A 154 1.81 11.92 13.23
C LEU A 154 0.82 11.05 14.03
N GLY A 155 1.17 10.68 15.26
CA GLY A 155 0.28 9.98 16.20
C GLY A 155 0.60 8.49 16.37
N ASP A 156 1.75 8.03 15.91
CA ASP A 156 2.13 6.62 15.89
C ASP A 156 2.14 5.97 17.26
N ILE A 157 1.51 4.79 17.32
CA ILE A 157 1.31 4.03 18.57
C ILE A 157 2.60 3.36 19.08
N ASN A 158 3.53 3.04 18.18
CA ASN A 158 4.89 2.54 18.44
C ASN A 158 5.72 2.59 17.13
N ASP A 159 6.92 2.04 17.16
CA ASP A 159 7.87 1.94 16.03
C ASP A 159 7.70 0.68 15.18
N ASN A 160 6.56 -0.01 15.30
CA ASN A 160 6.27 -1.22 14.53
C ASN A 160 4.76 -1.52 14.57
N HIS A 161 4.02 -1.00 13.59
CA HIS A 161 2.57 -1.14 13.53
C HIS A 161 2.02 -1.26 12.11
N VAL A 162 0.78 -1.74 12.04
CA VAL A 162 -0.04 -1.69 10.83
C VAL A 162 -1.17 -0.71 11.10
N GLY A 163 -1.41 0.17 10.14
CA GLY A 163 -2.38 1.25 10.27
C GLY A 163 -3.23 1.44 9.03
N VAL A 164 -4.36 2.11 9.18
CA VAL A 164 -5.26 2.46 8.07
C VAL A 164 -5.38 3.97 7.96
N TYR A 165 -5.04 4.49 6.79
CA TYR A 165 -5.13 5.91 6.46
C TYR A 165 -6.34 6.19 5.58
N VAL A 166 -7.05 7.28 5.90
CA VAL A 166 -8.11 7.85 5.07
C VAL A 166 -7.85 9.35 4.95
N ASN A 167 -7.35 9.80 3.79
CA ASN A 167 -6.97 11.19 3.49
C ASN A 167 -6.00 11.85 4.48
N SER A 168 -5.38 11.07 5.36
CA SER A 168 -4.55 11.53 6.48
C SER A 168 -3.33 10.63 6.61
N LEU A 169 -2.38 11.05 7.46
CA LEU A 169 -1.27 10.23 7.93
C LEU A 169 -1.43 9.85 9.42
N THR A 170 -2.56 10.22 10.03
CA THR A 170 -2.96 9.67 11.33
C THR A 170 -3.90 8.52 11.08
N SER A 171 -3.52 7.34 11.55
CA SER A 171 -4.30 6.11 11.40
C SER A 171 -5.68 6.22 12.06
N VAL A 172 -6.73 5.88 11.31
CA VAL A 172 -8.10 5.78 11.86
C VAL A 172 -8.26 4.54 12.73
N VAL A 173 -7.46 3.52 12.46
CA VAL A 173 -7.24 2.34 13.29
C VAL A 173 -5.79 1.90 13.09
N ALA A 174 -5.13 1.50 14.17
CA ALA A 174 -3.78 0.97 14.14
C ALA A 174 -3.63 -0.16 15.17
N GLU A 175 -2.81 -1.14 14.83
CA GLU A 175 -2.48 -2.27 15.69
C GLU A 175 -0.99 -2.50 15.68
N LYS A 176 -0.42 -2.84 16.84
CA LYS A 176 1.00 -3.16 16.95
C LYS A 176 1.27 -4.43 16.15
N ALA A 177 2.31 -4.41 15.33
CA ALA A 177 2.75 -5.61 14.64
C ALA A 177 3.36 -6.58 15.65
N GLY A 178 2.93 -7.84 15.59
CA GLY A 178 3.39 -8.93 16.47
C GLY A 178 4.03 -10.08 15.71
N TYR A 179 4.52 -11.06 16.47
CA TYR A 179 4.97 -12.36 16.00
C TYR A 179 4.10 -13.44 16.62
#